data_AF-K4L4A2-F1
#
_entry.id   AF-K4L4A2-F1
#
_cell.length_a   1.000
_cell.length_b   1.000
_cell.length_c   1.000
_cell.angle_alpha   90.00
_cell.angle_beta   90.00
_cell.angle_gamma   90.00
#
_symmetry.space_group_name_H-M   'P 1'
#
loop_
_entity.id
_entity.type
_entity.pdbx_description
1 polymer ?
#
loop_
_entity_poly.entity_id
_entity_poly.type
_entity_poly.pdbx_seq_one_letter_code
_entity_poly.pdbx_strand_id
1 'polypeptide(L)'
;MIFNIVNHLVKGSTDNIPLSDDSIDIVLASLILHEVQPLSRTMRQINRVLKENGQLLCLEYEKSEGAMDGPPLHIRVPSSVMEQELEKAGLNVTQKVFFRDNLYVITAKK
;
A
#
# COMPACT_ATOMS: atom_id res chain seq x y z
N MET A 1 -11.95 -19.67 14.74
CA MET A 1 -11.54 -18.39 15.34
C MET A 1 -12.49 -17.33 14.81
N ILE A 2 -13.33 -16.76 15.66
CA ILE A 2 -14.30 -15.72 15.26
C ILE A 2 -13.65 -14.39 15.56
N PHE A 3 -13.37 -13.58 14.53
CA PHE A 3 -12.96 -12.20 14.71
C PHE A 3 -14.21 -11.34 14.84
N ASN A 4 -14.41 -10.71 16.00
CA ASN A 4 -15.37 -9.62 16.10
C ASN A 4 -14.76 -8.40 15.41
N ILE A 5 -15.20 -8.11 14.19
CA ILE A 5 -14.79 -6.92 13.46
C ILE A 5 -15.58 -5.75 14.01
N VAL A 6 -14.93 -4.88 14.78
CA VAL A 6 -15.47 -3.57 15.16
C VAL A 6 -14.95 -2.56 14.15
N ASN A 7 -15.84 -1.98 13.34
CA ASN A 7 -15.47 -0.99 12.33
C ASN A 7 -15.43 0.41 12.95
N HIS A 8 -14.29 1.08 12.87
CA HIS A 8 -14.14 2.49 13.21
C HIS A 8 -13.73 3.28 11.97
N LEU A 9 -14.57 4.22 11.56
CA LEU A 9 -14.23 5.14 10.48
C LEU A 9 -13.47 6.32 11.08
N VAL A 10 -12.29 6.58 10.53
CA VAL A 10 -11.45 7.72 10.93
C VAL A 10 -11.29 8.64 9.73
N LYS A 11 -11.69 9.90 9.88
CA LYS A 11 -11.49 10.93 8.84
C LYS A 11 -10.02 11.33 8.82
N GLY A 12 -9.34 11.11 7.69
CA GLY A 12 -7.92 11.44 7.52
C GLY A 12 -7.54 11.66 6.06
N SER A 13 -6.26 11.89 5.83
CA SER A 13 -5.66 11.91 4.49
C SER A 13 -4.44 11.00 4.45
N THR A 14 -4.02 10.62 3.24
CA THR A 14 -2.82 9.79 3.04
C THR A 14 -1.52 10.56 3.32
N ASP A 15 -1.59 11.89 3.35
CA ASP A 15 -0.48 12.78 3.76
C ASP A 15 -0.36 12.89 5.29
N ASN A 16 -1.45 12.65 6.02
CA ASN A 16 -1.48 12.69 7.48
C ASN A 16 -2.51 11.68 8.01
N ILE A 17 -2.05 10.45 8.26
CA ILE A 17 -2.89 9.39 8.82
C ILE A 17 -3.11 9.71 10.31
N PRO A 18 -4.34 9.97 10.77
CA PRO A 18 -4.64 10.44 12.12
C PRO A 18 -4.64 9.30 13.15
N LEU A 19 -3.61 8.47 13.10
CA LEU A 19 -3.36 7.35 13.99
C LEU A 19 -1.98 7.53 14.62
N SER A 20 -1.81 7.07 15.85
CA SER A 20 -0.55 7.13 16.57
C SER A 20 0.53 6.33 15.87
N ASP A 21 1.78 6.71 16.10
CA ASP A 21 2.96 5.93 15.72
C ASP A 21 2.85 4.53 16.34
N ASP A 22 3.36 3.52 15.64
CA ASP A 22 3.43 2.13 16.13
C ASP A 22 2.12 1.58 16.71
N SER A 23 0.99 1.88 16.06
CA SER A 23 -0.35 1.50 16.56
C SER A 23 -1.04 0.43 15.73
N ILE A 24 -0.59 0.18 14.50
CA ILE A 24 -1.26 -0.68 13.53
C ILE A 24 -0.44 -1.95 13.25
N ASP A 25 -1.08 -3.11 13.37
CA ASP A 25 -0.44 -4.40 13.07
C ASP A 25 -0.39 -4.66 11.54
N ILE A 26 -1.47 -4.34 10.84
CA ILE A 26 -1.61 -4.57 9.39
C ILE A 26 -2.24 -3.35 8.73
N VAL A 27 -1.62 -2.87 7.65
CA VAL A 27 -2.20 -1.90 6.72
C VAL A 27 -2.60 -2.63 5.43
N LEU A 28 -3.83 -2.43 4.98
CA LEU A 28 -4.29 -2.85 3.66
C LEU A 28 -4.50 -1.61 2.78
N ALA A 29 -3.71 -1.50 1.72
CA ALA A 29 -3.89 -0.48 0.68
C ALA A 29 -4.25 -1.19 -0.62
N SER A 30 -5.52 -1.12 -1.01
CA SER A 30 -6.05 -1.86 -2.15
C SER A 30 -6.61 -0.90 -3.19
N LEU A 31 -5.98 -0.87 -4.36
CA LEU A 31 -6.44 -0.15 -5.56
C LEU A 31 -6.63 1.35 -5.32
N ILE A 32 -5.70 1.99 -4.60
CA ILE A 32 -5.83 3.39 -4.19
C ILE A 32 -4.51 4.17 -4.26
N LEU A 33 -3.36 3.49 -4.28
CA LEU A 33 -2.07 4.16 -4.19
C LEU A 33 -1.67 4.84 -5.51
N HIS A 34 -2.32 4.50 -6.62
CA HIS A 34 -2.17 5.21 -7.89
C HIS A 34 -2.79 6.62 -7.89
N GLU A 35 -3.68 6.93 -6.95
CA GLU A 35 -4.32 8.25 -6.81
C GLU A 35 -3.54 9.20 -5.90
N VAL A 36 -2.52 8.72 -5.17
CA VAL A 36 -1.80 9.53 -4.18
C VAL A 36 -0.50 10.09 -4.74
N GLN A 37 -0.27 11.39 -4.54
CA GLN A 37 0.95 12.06 -4.96
C GLN A 37 1.42 13.09 -3.92
N PRO A 38 2.71 13.08 -3.55
CA PRO A 38 3.73 12.09 -3.93
C PRO A 38 3.57 10.80 -3.12
N LEU A 39 3.74 9.65 -3.79
CA LEU A 39 3.65 8.31 -3.17
C LEU A 39 4.53 8.18 -1.91
N SER A 40 5.72 8.79 -1.93
CA SER A 40 6.66 8.79 -0.80
C SER A 40 6.07 9.31 0.52
N ARG A 41 5.13 10.26 0.50
CA ARG A 41 4.49 10.77 1.73
C ARG A 41 3.63 9.70 2.37
N THR A 42 2.80 9.05 1.57
CA THR A 42 1.93 7.96 2.02
C THR A 42 2.75 6.79 2.54
N MET A 43 3.84 6.41 1.86
CA MET A 43 4.69 5.31 2.33
C MET A 43 5.34 5.62 3.69
N ARG A 44 5.81 6.86 3.92
CA ARG A 44 6.30 7.29 5.24
C ARG A 44 5.21 7.26 6.32
N GLN A 45 3.99 7.68 6.00
CA GLN A 45 2.88 7.61 6.94
C GLN A 45 2.49 6.17 7.28
N ILE A 46 2.51 5.26 6.30
CA ILE A 46 2.28 3.83 6.51
C ILE A 46 3.36 3.25 7.44
N ASN A 47 4.65 3.50 7.16
CA ASN A 47 5.73 3.06 8.03
C ASN A 47 5.57 3.61 9.46
N ARG A 48 5.23 4.91 9.61
CA ARG A 48 5.03 5.55 10.91
C ARG A 48 3.96 4.86 11.76
N VAL A 49 2.79 4.56 11.20
CA VAL A 49 1.67 3.99 11.97
C VAL A 49 1.81 2.49 12.21
N LEU A 50 2.56 1.78 11.36
CA LEU A 50 2.84 0.36 11.57
C LEU A 50 3.70 0.17 12.83
N LYS A 51 3.35 -0.81 13.65
CA LYS A 51 4.19 -1.34 14.73
C LYS A 51 5.47 -1.96 14.18
N GLU A 52 6.48 -2.16 15.03
CA GLU A 52 7.60 -3.06 14.76
C GLU A 52 7.10 -4.44 14.31
N ASN A 53 7.64 -4.98 13.20
CA ASN A 53 7.16 -6.18 12.51
C ASN A 53 5.73 -6.11 11.93
N GLY A 54 5.09 -4.95 11.99
CA GLY A 54 3.82 -4.68 11.34
C GLY A 54 3.96 -4.77 9.82
N GLN A 55 2.85 -5.06 9.13
CA GLN A 55 2.88 -5.43 7.72
C GLN A 55 1.94 -4.58 6.86
N LEU A 56 2.43 -4.16 5.70
CA LEU A 56 1.62 -3.66 4.60
C LEU A 56 1.26 -4.79 3.64
N LEU A 57 -0.01 -4.86 3.25
CA LEU A 57 -0.47 -5.54 2.04
C LEU A 57 -0.91 -4.47 1.03
N CYS A 58 -0.18 -4.38 -0.08
CA CYS A 58 -0.49 -3.50 -1.20
C CYS A 58 -1.04 -4.35 -2.34
N LEU A 59 -2.28 -4.10 -2.75
CA LEU A 59 -2.87 -4.66 -3.98
C LEU A 59 -3.09 -3.51 -4.96
N GLU A 60 -2.51 -3.58 -6.14
CA GLU A 60 -2.54 -2.45 -7.07
C GLU A 60 -2.48 -2.87 -8.55
N TYR A 61 -2.89 -1.96 -9.44
CA TYR A 61 -2.79 -2.15 -10.88
C TYR A 61 -1.35 -2.04 -11.37
N GLU A 62 -0.89 -3.06 -12.10
CA GLU A 62 0.37 -3.01 -12.83
C GLU A 62 0.24 -2.06 -14.03
N LYS A 63 1.34 -1.35 -14.32
CA LYS A 63 1.49 -0.54 -15.52
C LYS A 63 1.90 -1.44 -16.69
N SER A 64 0.94 -2.23 -17.17
CA SER A 64 1.07 -3.11 -18.34
C SER A 64 0.28 -2.54 -19.52
N GLU A 65 0.93 -2.37 -20.68
CA GLU A 65 0.31 -1.79 -21.89
C GLU A 65 -0.84 -2.64 -22.45
N GLY A 66 -0.90 -3.94 -22.13
CA GLY A 66 -1.97 -4.84 -22.57
C GLY A 66 -3.23 -4.82 -21.70
N ALA A 67 -3.22 -4.09 -20.57
CA ALA A 67 -4.33 -4.10 -19.62
C ALA A 67 -5.42 -3.07 -20.00
N MET A 68 -6.58 -3.57 -20.42
CA MET A 68 -7.73 -2.75 -20.80
C MET A 68 -8.59 -2.29 -19.61
N ASP A 69 -8.58 -3.05 -18.51
CA ASP A 69 -9.37 -2.76 -17.31
C ASP A 69 -8.56 -1.98 -16.27
N GLY A 70 -9.25 -1.13 -15.50
CA GLY A 70 -8.69 -0.35 -14.40
C GLY A 70 -8.50 1.14 -14.71
N PRO A 71 -7.75 1.88 -13.87
CA PRO A 71 -7.48 3.29 -14.08
C PRO A 71 -6.63 3.54 -15.34
N PRO A 72 -6.60 4.79 -15.86
CA PRO A 72 -5.75 5.17 -16.97
C PRO A 72 -4.28 4.76 -16.77
N LEU A 73 -3.63 4.24 -17.81
CA LEU A 73 -2.27 3.71 -17.73
C LEU A 73 -1.25 4.72 -17.15
N HIS A 74 -1.43 6.01 -17.43
CA HIS A 74 -0.48 7.05 -17.02
C HIS A 74 -0.50 7.33 -15.50
N ILE A 75 -1.59 7.04 -14.80
CA ILE A 75 -1.66 7.20 -13.33
C ILE A 75 -1.22 5.93 -12.58
N ARG A 76 -1.09 4.79 -13.27
CA ARG A 76 -0.65 3.54 -12.64
C ARG A 76 0.79 3.62 -12.16
N VAL A 77 1.05 2.98 -11.02
CA VAL A 77 2.38 2.86 -10.42
C VAL A 77 2.93 1.47 -10.75
N PRO A 78 4.02 1.36 -11.52
CA PRO A 78 4.66 0.07 -11.77
C PRO A 78 5.07 -0.61 -10.46
N SER A 79 4.98 -1.94 -10.37
CA SER A 79 5.34 -2.64 -9.12
C SER A 79 6.76 -2.32 -8.67
N SER A 80 7.69 -2.15 -9.62
CA SER A 80 9.09 -1.81 -9.34
C SER A 80 9.27 -0.43 -8.70
N VAL A 81 8.43 0.54 -9.07
CA VAL A 81 8.41 1.87 -8.46
C VAL A 81 7.82 1.78 -7.06
N MET A 82 6.76 1.00 -6.87
CA MET A 82 6.16 0.77 -5.56
C MET A 82 7.17 0.15 -4.58
N GLU A 83 7.90 -0.89 -4.99
CA GLU A 83 8.96 -1.52 -4.18
C GLU A 83 10.02 -0.49 -3.74
N GLN A 84 10.50 0.33 -4.67
CA GLN A 84 11.49 1.37 -4.36
C GLN A 84 10.98 2.40 -3.35
N GLU A 85 9.72 2.83 -3.48
CA GLU A 85 9.14 3.82 -2.55
C GLU A 85 8.88 3.22 -1.17
N LEU A 86 8.55 1.92 -1.09
CA LEU A 86 8.44 1.18 0.17
C LEU A 86 9.80 1.08 0.87
N GLU A 87 10.85 0.66 0.14
CA GLU A 87 12.20 0.54 0.68
C GLU A 87 12.75 1.89 1.16
N LYS A 88 12.55 2.97 0.38
CA LYS A 88 12.92 4.34 0.78
C LYS A 88 12.18 4.81 2.05
N ALA A 89 10.98 4.31 2.30
CA ALA A 89 10.22 4.60 3.51
C ALA A 89 10.62 3.72 4.70
N GLY A 90 11.59 2.82 4.54
CA GLY A 90 12.07 1.92 5.60
C GLY A 90 11.25 0.64 5.74
N LEU A 91 10.47 0.25 4.72
CA LEU A 91 9.77 -1.04 4.70
C LEU A 91 10.57 -2.08 3.91
N ASN A 92 10.66 -3.30 4.41
CA ASN A 92 11.28 -4.44 3.73
C ASN A 92 10.25 -5.21 2.90
N VAL A 93 10.42 -5.25 1.58
CA VAL A 93 9.57 -6.06 0.69
C VAL A 93 9.86 -7.54 0.91
N THR A 94 8.83 -8.29 1.33
CA THR A 94 8.93 -9.73 1.65
C THR A 94 8.36 -10.63 0.57
N GLN A 95 7.39 -10.14 -0.18
CA GLN A 95 6.76 -10.88 -1.27
C GLN A 95 6.23 -9.93 -2.33
N LYS A 96 6.34 -10.34 -3.59
CA LYS A 96 5.62 -9.76 -4.73
C LYS A 96 5.03 -10.88 -5.57
N VAL A 97 3.75 -10.79 -5.86
CA VAL A 97 3.03 -11.75 -6.71
C VAL A 97 2.19 -10.99 -7.72
N PHE A 98 2.06 -11.54 -8.93
CA PHE A 98 1.17 -11.00 -9.94
C PHE A 98 -0.14 -11.81 -9.94
N PHE A 99 -1.26 -11.10 -9.98
CA PHE A 99 -2.60 -11.68 -10.11
C PHE A 99 -3.19 -11.22 -11.43
N ARG A 100 -3.52 -12.18 -12.31
CA ARG A 100 -3.85 -11.87 -13.71
C ARG A 100 -2.71 -11.06 -14.37
N ASP A 101 -2.93 -10.60 -15.60
CA ASP A 101 -1.90 -9.88 -16.36
C ASP A 101 -1.79 -8.38 -15.97
N ASN A 102 -2.56 -7.91 -14.98
CA ASN A 102 -2.70 -6.47 -14.69
C ASN A 102 -2.77 -6.06 -13.20
N LEU A 103 -2.62 -6.98 -12.24
CA LEU A 103 -2.55 -6.65 -10.82
C LEU A 103 -1.29 -7.23 -10.19
N TYR A 104 -0.73 -6.51 -9.23
CA TYR A 104 0.29 -7.03 -8.34
C TYR A 104 -0.16 -6.93 -6.89
N VAL A 105 0.36 -7.84 -6.07
CA VAL A 105 0.31 -7.74 -4.62
C VAL A 105 1.74 -7.71 -4.09
N ILE A 106 2.05 -6.69 -3.29
CA ILE A 106 3.29 -6.59 -2.53
C ILE A 106 2.97 -6.70 -1.05
N THR A 107 3.74 -7.55 -0.37
CA THR A 107 3.77 -7.59 1.09
C THR A 107 5.09 -7.00 1.57
N ALA A 108 5.03 -6.03 2.49
CA ALA A 108 6.21 -5.41 3.08
C ALA A 108 6.09 -5.29 4.59
N LYS A 109 7.20 -5.45 5.31
CA LYS A 109 7.26 -5.33 6.78
C LYS A 109 7.99 -4.06 7.20
N LYS A 110 7.57 -3.47 8.31
CA LYS A 110 8.38 -2.51 9.05
C LYS A 110 9.50 -3.25 9.78
#